data_AF-A0A7C7L155-F1
#
_entry.id   AF-A0A7C7L155-F1
#
_cell.length_a   1.000
_cell.length_b   1.000
_cell.length_c   1.000
_cell.angle_alpha   90.00
_cell.angle_beta   90.00
_cell.angle_gamma   90.00
#
_symmetry.space_group_name_H-M   'P 1'
#
loop_
_entity.id
_entity.type
_entity.pdbx_description
1 polymer ?
#
loop_
_entity_poly.entity_id
_entity_poly.type
_entity_poly.pdbx_seq_one_letter_code
_entity_poly.pdbx_strand_id
1 'polypeptide(L)'
;MVNRSKFLIVLLLMVLVVGLSSGRTSPGSVVSDLQELAMIPDARGDLKDLQDLPKYEIEMVVNLDEQNPGFKGEETITFTNNEGIALESLYLRLYPNGHEIYGNGSLEVTQVLVESEEAQPILRVEGTVVEVPLPVALEPKERIKL
;
A
#
# COMPACT_ATOMS: atom_id res chain seq x y z
N MET A 1 23.86 49.43 24.58
CA MET A 1 24.06 48.07 25.15
C MET A 1 22.87 47.21 24.74
N VAL A 2 22.92 46.68 23.51
CA VAL A 2 21.82 45.89 22.92
C VAL A 2 21.94 44.46 23.43
N ASN A 3 20.86 43.94 23.99
CA ASN A 3 20.86 42.71 24.78
C ASN A 3 21.11 41.50 23.87
N ARG A 4 22.35 40.97 23.88
CA ARG A 4 22.82 39.87 23.01
C ARG A 4 21.92 38.62 23.07
N SER A 5 21.19 38.42 24.16
CA SER A 5 20.22 37.33 24.33
C SER A 5 18.96 37.48 23.46
N LYS A 6 18.53 38.71 23.14
CA LYS A 6 17.35 38.95 22.28
C LYS A 6 17.66 38.73 20.80
N PHE A 7 18.90 38.97 20.38
CA PHE A 7 19.33 38.77 18.99
C PHE A 7 19.47 37.28 18.64
N LEU A 8 19.93 36.45 19.60
CA LEU A 8 20.05 35.00 19.42
C LEU A 8 18.68 34.31 19.29
N ILE A 9 17.67 34.76 20.04
CA ILE A 9 16.32 34.18 20.02
C ILE A 9 15.58 34.50 18.71
N VAL A 10 15.75 35.71 18.18
CA VAL A 10 15.15 36.10 16.89
C VAL A 10 15.81 35.35 15.72
N LEU A 11 17.13 35.12 15.78
CA LEU A 11 17.84 34.33 14.77
C LEU A 11 17.41 32.84 14.80
N LEU A 12 17.20 32.26 15.99
CA LEU A 12 16.74 30.88 16.14
C LEU A 12 15.29 30.69 15.65
N LEU A 13 14.42 31.68 15.84
CA LEU A 13 13.04 31.66 15.35
C LEU A 13 12.96 31.82 13.82
N MET A 14 13.87 32.57 13.20
CA MET A 14 13.91 32.69 11.73
C MET A 14 14.38 31.40 11.03
N VAL A 15 15.29 30.63 11.64
CA VAL A 15 15.72 29.33 11.08
C VAL A 15 14.62 28.27 11.22
N LEU A 16 13.79 28.35 12.27
CA LEU A 16 12.68 27.40 12.47
C LEU A 16 11.52 27.59 11.46
N VAL A 17 11.30 28.81 10.97
CA VAL A 17 10.21 29.11 10.01
C VAL A 17 10.60 28.74 8.57
N VAL A 18 11.89 28.76 8.22
CA VAL A 18 12.35 28.39 6.87
C VAL A 18 12.49 26.87 6.70
N GLY A 19 12.60 26.10 7.80
CA GLY A 19 12.78 24.64 7.78
C GLY A 19 11.52 23.79 7.54
N LEU A 20 10.32 24.38 7.45
CA LEU A 20 9.04 23.65 7.33
C LEU A 20 8.42 23.67 5.92
N SER A 21 9.13 24.17 4.91
CA SER A 21 8.61 24.28 3.54
C SER A 21 9.36 23.43 2.51
N SER A 22 9.99 22.34 2.95
CA SER A 22 10.26 21.23 2.04
C SER A 22 8.94 20.51 1.80
N GLY A 23 8.20 20.95 0.79
CA GLY A 23 7.08 20.19 0.25
C GLY A 23 7.58 18.81 -0.09
N ARG A 24 7.31 17.83 0.78
CA ARG A 24 7.34 16.43 0.40
C ARG A 24 6.24 16.29 -0.63
N THR A 25 6.58 16.39 -1.91
CA THR A 25 5.79 15.73 -2.94
C THR A 25 5.78 14.26 -2.53
N SER A 26 4.65 13.84 -1.95
CA SER A 26 4.41 12.44 -1.69
C SER A 26 4.62 11.70 -3.02
N PRO A 27 5.38 10.60 -3.07
CA PRO A 27 5.52 9.82 -4.31
C PRO A 27 4.16 9.54 -4.98
N GLY A 28 3.09 9.42 -4.18
CA GLY A 28 1.72 9.25 -4.66
C GLY A 28 1.12 10.43 -5.46
N SER A 29 1.60 11.67 -5.34
CA SER A 29 1.07 12.79 -6.14
C SER A 29 1.53 12.71 -7.60
N VAL A 30 2.77 12.31 -7.85
CA VAL A 30 3.34 12.23 -9.20
C VAL A 30 2.69 11.10 -10.01
N VAL A 31 2.42 9.96 -9.37
CA VAL A 31 1.75 8.82 -10.02
C VAL A 31 0.29 9.15 -10.36
N SER A 32 -0.43 9.83 -9.45
CA SER A 32 -1.81 10.28 -9.70
C SER A 32 -1.91 11.23 -10.91
N ASP A 33 -0.96 12.16 -11.04
CA ASP A 33 -0.93 13.12 -12.15
C ASP A 33 -0.68 12.42 -13.50
N LEU A 34 0.19 11.39 -13.53
CA LEU A 34 0.44 10.59 -14.73
C LEU A 34 -0.76 9.70 -15.10
N GLN A 35 -1.44 9.15 -14.09
CA GLN A 35 -2.64 8.33 -14.30
C GLN A 35 -3.75 9.17 -14.96
N GLU A 36 -4.01 10.38 -14.47
CA GLU A 36 -5.02 11.28 -15.04
C GLU A 36 -4.75 11.62 -16.52
N LEU A 37 -3.47 11.82 -16.87
CA LEU A 37 -3.05 12.06 -18.26
C LEU A 37 -3.30 10.88 -19.18
N ALA A 38 -3.17 9.65 -18.67
CA ALA A 38 -3.43 8.42 -19.42
C ALA A 38 -4.92 8.08 -19.57
N MET A 39 -5.79 8.75 -18.82
CA MET A 39 -7.24 8.53 -18.87
C MET A 39 -7.91 9.32 -20.00
N ILE A 40 -8.98 8.75 -20.55
CA ILE A 40 -9.90 9.48 -21.43
C ILE A 40 -10.57 10.64 -20.65
N PRO A 41 -10.87 11.78 -21.30
CA PRO A 41 -11.34 12.98 -20.59
C PRO A 41 -12.53 12.75 -19.66
N ASP A 42 -13.52 11.97 -20.11
CA ASP A 42 -14.75 11.72 -19.36
C ASP A 42 -14.53 10.89 -18.10
N ALA A 43 -13.45 10.10 -18.02
CA ALA A 43 -13.14 9.25 -16.87
C ALA A 43 -12.26 9.93 -15.82
N ARG A 44 -11.64 11.09 -16.12
CA ARG A 44 -10.70 11.74 -15.18
C ARG A 44 -11.34 12.13 -13.86
N GLY A 45 -12.65 12.41 -13.86
CA GLY A 45 -13.41 12.69 -12.65
C GLY A 45 -13.44 11.52 -11.66
N ASP A 46 -13.37 10.29 -12.15
CA ASP A 46 -13.54 9.06 -11.38
C ASP A 46 -12.42 8.87 -10.34
N LEU A 47 -11.22 9.44 -10.57
CA LEU A 47 -10.09 9.34 -9.64
C LEU A 47 -10.43 9.81 -8.22
N LYS A 48 -11.39 10.72 -8.06
CA LYS A 48 -11.86 11.16 -6.75
C LYS A 48 -12.59 10.06 -5.99
N ASP A 49 -13.35 9.24 -6.70
CA ASP A 49 -14.15 8.16 -6.12
C ASP A 49 -13.30 6.91 -5.83
N LEU A 50 -12.11 6.80 -6.43
CA LEU A 50 -11.18 5.68 -6.23
C LEU A 50 -10.23 5.88 -5.05
N GLN A 51 -10.25 7.03 -4.35
CA GLN A 51 -9.26 7.35 -3.31
C GLN A 51 -9.25 6.37 -2.13
N ASP A 52 -10.42 5.80 -1.82
CA ASP A 52 -10.62 4.86 -0.72
C ASP A 52 -10.70 3.41 -1.18
N LEU A 53 -10.45 3.13 -2.47
CA LEU A 53 -10.31 1.76 -2.93
C LEU A 53 -8.92 1.20 -2.56
N PRO A 54 -8.81 -0.14 -2.40
CA PRO A 54 -7.53 -0.78 -2.22
C PRO A 54 -6.56 -0.44 -3.36
N LYS A 55 -5.32 -0.08 -3.01
CA LYS A 55 -4.24 0.20 -3.95
C LYS A 55 -3.19 -0.89 -3.85
N TYR A 56 -2.73 -1.35 -5.00
CA TYR A 56 -1.76 -2.42 -5.13
C TYR A 56 -0.54 -1.88 -5.87
N GLU A 57 0.61 -1.95 -5.22
CA GLU A 57 1.91 -1.67 -5.82
C GLU A 57 2.67 -2.99 -5.91
N ILE A 58 2.94 -3.44 -7.14
CA ILE A 58 3.51 -4.77 -7.38
C ILE A 58 4.85 -4.61 -8.10
N GLU A 59 5.92 -5.06 -7.44
CA GLU A 59 7.26 -5.12 -8.01
C GLU A 59 7.68 -6.59 -8.15
N MET A 60 7.94 -7.03 -9.38
CA MET A 60 8.27 -8.44 -9.62
C MET A 60 9.28 -8.65 -10.73
N VAL A 61 10.00 -9.75 -10.61
CA VAL A 61 10.87 -10.31 -11.65
C VAL A 61 10.17 -11.51 -12.26
N VAL A 62 10.00 -11.49 -13.58
CA VAL A 62 9.38 -12.58 -14.35
C VAL A 62 10.47 -13.43 -15.00
N ASN A 63 10.42 -14.73 -14.77
CA ASN A 63 11.21 -15.72 -15.48
C ASN A 63 10.39 -16.32 -16.63
N LEU A 64 10.89 -16.16 -17.85
CA LEU A 64 10.26 -16.68 -19.07
C LEU A 64 10.98 -17.94 -19.62
N ASP A 65 11.92 -18.51 -18.87
CA ASP A 65 12.56 -19.77 -19.22
C ASP A 65 11.53 -20.91 -19.30
N GLU A 66 11.51 -21.64 -20.41
CA GLU A 66 10.52 -22.70 -20.66
C GLU A 66 10.59 -23.87 -19.66
N GLN A 67 11.76 -24.12 -19.05
CA GLN A 67 11.95 -25.20 -18.09
C GLN A 67 11.49 -24.82 -16.68
N ASN A 68 11.47 -23.53 -16.35
CA ASN A 68 11.04 -23.05 -15.03
C ASN A 68 10.38 -21.65 -15.10
N PRO A 69 9.23 -21.52 -15.79
CA PRO A 69 8.55 -20.24 -15.91
C PRO A 69 7.94 -19.84 -14.56
N GLY A 70 7.96 -18.55 -14.25
CA GLY A 70 7.39 -18.07 -12.99
C GLY A 70 7.69 -16.60 -12.72
N PHE A 71 7.34 -16.14 -11.52
CA PHE A 71 7.68 -14.80 -11.06
C PHE A 71 7.96 -14.81 -9.57
N LYS A 72 8.72 -13.81 -9.10
CA LYS A 72 8.96 -13.54 -7.69
C LYS A 72 9.00 -12.03 -7.48
N GLY A 73 8.44 -11.56 -6.38
CA GLY A 73 8.34 -10.14 -6.13
C GLY A 73 7.73 -9.81 -4.78
N GLU A 74 7.40 -8.53 -4.62
CA GLU A 74 6.71 -7.96 -3.49
C GLU A 74 5.43 -7.26 -3.99
N GLU A 75 4.37 -7.37 -3.18
CA GLU A 75 3.12 -6.64 -3.38
C GLU A 75 2.87 -5.84 -2.11
N THR A 76 2.78 -4.53 -2.24
CA THR A 76 2.33 -3.61 -1.19
C THR A 76 0.85 -3.32 -1.40
N ILE A 77 0.04 -3.50 -0.36
CA ILE A 77 -1.41 -3.26 -0.41
C ILE A 77 -1.75 -2.14 0.57
N THR A 78 -2.27 -1.03 0.06
CA THR A 78 -2.93 -0.02 0.90
C THR A 78 -4.42 -0.26 0.88
N PHE A 79 -4.96 -0.78 1.99
CA PHE A 79 -6.36 -1.18 2.11
C PHE A 79 -7.13 -0.22 3.03
N THR A 80 -8.33 0.18 2.62
CA THR A 80 -9.27 0.93 3.46
C THR A 80 -10.48 0.04 3.77
N ASN A 81 -10.82 -0.09 5.05
CA ASN A 81 -12.01 -0.82 5.47
C ASN A 81 -13.26 -0.02 5.06
N ASN A 82 -13.90 -0.44 3.98
CA ASN A 82 -15.16 0.16 3.51
C ASN A 82 -16.40 -0.57 4.04
N GLU A 83 -16.22 -1.63 4.83
CA GLU A 83 -17.30 -2.33 5.49
C GLU A 83 -17.88 -1.52 6.66
N GLY A 84 -19.08 -1.89 7.10
CA GLY A 84 -19.75 -1.27 8.25
C GLY A 84 -19.31 -1.83 9.61
N ILE A 85 -18.31 -2.71 9.65
CA ILE A 85 -17.86 -3.42 10.84
C ILE A 85 -16.33 -3.42 10.92
N ALA A 86 -15.80 -3.60 12.13
CA ALA A 86 -14.37 -3.81 12.35
C ALA A 86 -13.92 -5.15 11.74
N LEU A 87 -12.72 -5.18 11.17
CA LEU A 87 -12.12 -6.37 10.56
C LEU A 87 -10.94 -6.86 11.40
N GLU A 88 -10.98 -8.12 11.83
CA GLU A 88 -9.89 -8.76 12.58
C GLU A 88 -8.82 -9.37 11.66
N SER A 89 -9.21 -9.70 10.43
CA SER A 89 -8.33 -10.29 9.42
C SER A 89 -8.68 -9.74 8.04
N LEU A 90 -7.69 -9.67 7.16
CA LEU A 90 -7.90 -9.49 5.71
C LEU A 90 -7.80 -10.84 5.00
N TYR A 91 -8.54 -10.99 3.90
CA TYR A 91 -8.55 -12.21 3.10
C TYR A 91 -8.19 -11.88 1.65
N LEU A 92 -7.11 -12.47 1.15
CA LEU A 92 -6.62 -12.26 -0.22
C LEU A 92 -6.70 -13.57 -1.01
N ARG A 93 -7.06 -13.47 -2.29
CA ARG A 93 -7.20 -14.64 -3.18
C ARG A 93 -5.86 -14.98 -3.81
N LEU A 94 -5.45 -16.25 -3.67
CA LEU A 94 -4.34 -16.83 -4.40
C LEU A 94 -4.89 -17.53 -5.65
N TYR A 95 -5.37 -16.74 -6.62
CA TYR A 95 -6.05 -17.28 -7.81
C TYR A 95 -5.28 -18.39 -8.54
N PRO A 96 -3.94 -18.32 -8.72
CA PRO A 96 -3.20 -19.41 -9.36
C PRO A 96 -3.39 -20.79 -8.71
N ASN A 97 -3.68 -20.85 -7.40
CA ASN A 97 -3.90 -22.11 -6.67
C ASN A 97 -5.27 -22.75 -6.95
N GLY A 98 -6.18 -22.06 -7.66
CA GLY A 98 -7.50 -22.58 -8.02
C GLY A 98 -7.45 -23.51 -9.25
N HIS A 99 -6.83 -24.68 -9.10
CA HIS A 99 -6.42 -25.55 -10.21
C HIS A 99 -7.52 -25.89 -11.23
N GLU A 100 -8.77 -26.03 -10.80
CA GLU A 100 -9.90 -26.33 -11.68
C GLU A 100 -10.14 -25.25 -12.76
N ILE A 101 -9.82 -23.99 -12.44
CA ILE A 101 -10.10 -22.82 -13.29
C ILE A 101 -8.79 -22.24 -13.87
N TYR A 102 -7.68 -22.31 -13.13
CA TYR A 102 -6.43 -21.62 -13.46
C TYR A 102 -5.29 -22.56 -13.88
N GLY A 103 -5.57 -23.86 -14.03
CA GLY A 103 -4.59 -24.86 -14.47
C GLY A 103 -3.57 -25.22 -13.39
N ASN A 104 -2.35 -25.56 -13.79
CA ASN A 104 -1.33 -26.09 -12.88
C ASN A 104 -0.42 -25.01 -12.27
N GLY A 105 -0.86 -23.75 -12.28
CA GLY A 105 -0.14 -22.67 -11.62
C GLY A 105 -0.16 -22.81 -10.10
N SER A 106 0.76 -22.12 -9.43
CA SER A 106 0.72 -21.95 -7.98
C SER A 106 1.29 -20.59 -7.59
N LEU A 107 0.88 -20.11 -6.42
CA LEU A 107 1.36 -18.89 -5.79
C LEU A 107 1.57 -19.17 -4.30
N GLU A 108 2.76 -18.87 -3.84
CA GLU A 108 3.18 -19.02 -2.45
C GLU A 108 3.43 -17.63 -1.85
N VAL A 109 2.85 -17.38 -0.68
CA VAL A 109 3.14 -16.18 0.11
C VAL A 109 4.22 -16.54 1.11
N THR A 110 5.42 -15.98 0.91
CA THR A 110 6.59 -16.33 1.75
C THR A 110 6.71 -15.47 3.01
N GLN A 111 6.20 -14.25 2.99
CA GLN A 111 6.23 -13.31 4.10
C GLN A 111 5.07 -12.33 3.99
N VAL A 112 4.54 -11.89 5.13
CA VAL A 112 3.56 -10.79 5.19
C VAL A 112 3.98 -9.83 6.29
N LEU A 113 3.94 -8.54 5.98
CA LEU A 113 4.10 -7.45 6.93
C LEU A 113 2.76 -6.74 7.08
N VAL A 114 2.42 -6.28 8.28
CA VAL A 114 1.26 -5.42 8.56
C VAL A 114 1.80 -4.21 9.30
N GLU A 115 1.72 -3.02 8.69
CA GLU A 115 2.36 -1.80 9.22
C GLU A 115 3.85 -1.98 9.56
N SER A 116 4.56 -2.80 8.77
CA SER A 116 5.97 -3.21 8.97
C SER A 116 6.23 -4.23 10.08
N GLU A 117 5.20 -4.76 10.74
CA GLU A 117 5.33 -5.87 11.69
C GLU A 117 5.02 -7.20 11.02
N GLU A 118 5.82 -8.23 11.30
CA GLU A 118 5.62 -9.55 10.68
C GLU A 118 4.32 -10.20 11.17
N ALA A 119 3.48 -10.60 10.23
CA ALA A 119 2.25 -11.32 10.49
C ALA A 119 2.34 -12.74 9.91
N GLN A 120 1.84 -13.73 10.63
CA GLN A 120 1.81 -15.11 10.15
C GLN A 120 0.56 -15.34 9.30
N PRO A 121 0.66 -15.49 7.96
CA PRO A 121 -0.49 -15.78 7.12
C PRO A 121 -1.03 -17.19 7.36
N ILE A 122 -2.35 -17.35 7.22
CA ILE A 122 -3.03 -18.64 7.34
C ILE A 122 -3.68 -18.99 6.00
N LEU A 123 -3.31 -20.15 5.43
CA LEU A 123 -3.98 -20.65 4.23
C LEU A 123 -5.38 -21.18 4.58
N ARG A 124 -6.37 -20.74 3.82
CA ARG A 124 -7.78 -21.12 3.90
C ARG A 124 -8.29 -21.60 2.54
N VAL A 125 -9.47 -22.21 2.55
CA VAL A 125 -10.20 -22.63 1.33
C VAL A 125 -9.27 -23.42 0.39
N GLU A 126 -8.76 -24.54 0.90
CA GLU A 126 -7.87 -25.45 0.15
C GLU A 126 -6.60 -24.77 -0.42
N GLY A 127 -6.13 -23.70 0.24
CA GLY A 127 -4.92 -22.97 -0.17
C GLY A 127 -5.17 -21.88 -1.22
N THR A 128 -6.43 -21.58 -1.55
CA THR A 128 -6.79 -20.53 -2.52
C THR A 128 -7.03 -19.15 -1.90
N VAL A 129 -7.02 -19.08 -0.56
CA VAL A 129 -7.17 -17.84 0.20
C VAL A 129 -6.05 -17.76 1.24
N VAL A 130 -5.43 -16.60 1.34
CA VAL A 130 -4.58 -16.26 2.49
C VAL A 130 -5.36 -15.34 3.42
N GLU A 131 -5.49 -15.75 4.67
CA GLU A 131 -5.97 -14.92 5.76
C GLU A 131 -4.76 -14.25 6.41
N VAL A 132 -4.80 -12.92 6.56
CA VAL A 132 -3.80 -12.11 7.25
C VAL A 132 -4.42 -11.56 8.52
N PRO A 133 -4.09 -12.12 9.70
CA PRO A 133 -4.54 -11.58 10.98
C PRO A 133 -4.00 -10.17 11.18
N LEU A 134 -4.84 -9.25 11.68
CA LEU A 134 -4.43 -7.90 12.02
C LEU A 134 -4.05 -7.82 13.51
N PRO A 135 -2.99 -7.07 13.89
CA PRO A 135 -2.60 -6.92 15.29
C PRO A 135 -3.65 -6.14 16.10
N VAL A 136 -4.41 -5.28 15.43
CA VAL A 136 -5.56 -4.53 15.97
C VAL A 136 -6.66 -4.59 14.92
N ALA A 137 -7.91 -4.75 15.37
CA ALA A 137 -9.07 -4.72 14.49
C ALA A 137 -9.10 -3.41 13.70
N LEU A 138 -9.28 -3.51 12.39
CA LEU A 138 -9.34 -2.35 11.50
C LEU A 138 -10.77 -1.82 11.48
N GLU A 139 -11.00 -0.65 12.08
CA GLU A 139 -12.34 -0.06 12.18
C GLU A 139 -12.84 0.46 10.82
N PRO A 140 -14.16 0.67 10.66
CA PRO A 140 -14.70 1.27 9.45
C PRO A 140 -14.00 2.58 9.10
N LYS A 141 -13.62 2.71 7.82
CA LYS A 141 -12.88 3.84 7.22
C LYS A 141 -11.43 3.99 7.66
N GLU A 142 -10.93 3.11 8.51
CA GLU A 142 -9.49 3.05 8.76
C GLU A 142 -8.76 2.42 7.57
N ARG A 143 -7.47 2.75 7.49
CA ARG A 143 -6.57 2.32 6.43
C ARG A 143 -5.39 1.60 7.05
N ILE A 144 -4.95 0.55 6.37
CA ILE A 144 -3.79 -0.24 6.75
C ILE A 144 -2.92 -0.54 5.53
N LYS A 145 -1.63 -0.72 5.77
CA LYS A 145 -0.65 -1.15 4.78
C LYS A 145 -0.18 -2.57 5.06
N LEU A 146 -0.23 -3.42 4.03
CA LEU A 146 0.44 -4.71 3.96
C LEU A 146 1.65 -4.62 3.04
#